data_AF-T0RFL6-F1
#
_entry.id   AF-T0RFL6-F1
#
_cell.length_a   1.000
_cell.length_b   1.000
_cell.length_c   1.000
_cell.angle_alpha   90.00
_cell.angle_beta   90.00
_cell.angle_gamma   90.00
#
_symmetry.space_group_name_H-M   'P 1'
#
loop_
_entity.id
_entity.type
_entity.pdbx_description
1 polymer ?
#
loop_
_entity_poly.entity_id
_entity_poly.type
_entity_poly.pdbx_seq_one_letter_code
_entity_poly.pdbx_strand_id
1 'polypeptide(L)'
;MTQSKLVPQVAILSTSLKTANDLGKVFKKLNIVPDCFQSTEDFLIAQIQAKFDFVIFDINSCIYEGAPIVFRKEMNATQFAFYYDEVSVSKIAPTYSIDHLGYVNASGDLSGQVKNILVRFNSTQKLLNEVEYYQAFKHDFAPKQEALLKSNESMKEKLFYRDEIFSILKDVSSNMKARLDFAEMIANVFDGRDYVKGYSHLELQEGGARLVATEINGRKRLNIPAIWLGKKNTAIDEHAIELTQNITATLTKNPIITLTLSNDNQTIDSLLLLEIDDSTLFSFDWEIVESTISGAYAQSVRLEQKSVQNNDIKSTFELLEKLKDRSSNSHLLAFDLSDIFDFKELRKDVEFNWSLFWKDLRLNLATIISDGEIYTTSLEKVILVVDDFIFEEAFAAAKEFCQRLSLKKYFAGLELFEIQAVKIDVAEIPFSEYALVRNLEGDKAHKREAYL
;
A
#
# COMPACT_ATOMS: atom_id res chain seq x y z
N MET A 1 18.06 44.68 10.13
CA MET A 1 18.05 45.38 11.43
C MET A 1 18.72 46.74 11.27
N THR A 2 17.97 47.70 10.74
CA THR A 2 18.36 49.11 10.73
C THR A 2 18.01 49.67 12.11
N GLN A 3 18.99 50.31 12.76
CA GLN A 3 18.80 50.98 14.04
C GLN A 3 17.57 51.88 14.00
N SER A 4 16.65 51.73 14.94
CA SER A 4 15.59 52.71 15.14
C SER A 4 16.24 54.09 15.30
N LYS A 5 15.99 54.99 14.36
CA LYS A 5 16.42 56.40 14.45
C LYS A 5 15.93 56.92 15.81
N LEU A 6 16.86 57.14 16.74
CA LEU A 6 16.51 57.40 18.14
C LEU A 6 15.82 58.77 18.33
N VAL A 7 15.85 59.63 17.30
CA VAL A 7 15.26 60.97 17.29
C VAL A 7 14.65 61.22 15.90
N PRO A 8 13.36 61.60 15.79
CA PRO A 8 12.74 61.88 14.50
C PRO A 8 13.30 63.18 13.89
N GLN A 9 13.52 63.18 12.58
CA GLN A 9 13.78 64.41 11.83
C GLN A 9 12.46 65.16 11.65
N VAL A 10 12.39 66.37 12.20
CA VAL A 10 11.16 67.17 12.24
C VAL A 10 11.29 68.39 11.36
N ALA A 11 10.26 68.69 10.57
CA ALA A 11 10.13 69.97 9.90
C ALA A 11 8.88 70.74 10.35
N ILE A 12 8.96 72.07 10.26
CA ILE A 12 7.85 72.98 10.51
C ILE A 12 7.68 73.83 9.25
N LEU A 13 6.52 73.71 8.59
CA LEU A 13 6.16 74.58 7.47
C LEU A 13 5.18 75.64 7.98
N SER A 14 5.64 76.89 8.08
CA SER A 14 4.84 78.01 8.57
C SER A 14 5.29 79.33 7.94
N THR A 15 4.35 80.06 7.34
CA THR A 15 4.60 81.41 6.82
C THR A 15 4.89 82.42 7.94
N SER A 16 4.39 82.16 9.16
CA SER A 16 4.64 82.97 10.35
C SER A 16 5.96 82.59 11.04
N LEU A 17 6.91 83.53 11.09
CA LEU A 17 8.16 83.39 11.86
C LEU A 17 7.90 83.23 13.35
N LYS A 18 6.84 83.85 13.87
CA LYS A 18 6.48 83.74 15.29
C LYS A 18 6.08 82.31 15.63
N THR A 19 5.19 81.74 14.81
CA THR A 19 4.72 80.36 14.94
C THR A 19 5.89 79.36 14.83
N ALA A 20 6.74 79.52 13.82
CA ALA A 20 7.92 78.67 13.62
C ALA A 20 8.87 78.73 14.83
N ASN A 21 9.10 79.93 15.38
CA ASN A 21 9.94 80.11 16.57
C ASN A 21 9.33 79.49 17.83
N ASP A 22 8.02 79.63 18.03
CA ASP A 22 7.34 79.13 19.22
C ASP A 22 7.27 77.59 19.21
N LEU A 23 6.91 76.98 18.09
CA LEU A 23 7.01 75.53 17.89
C LEU A 23 8.47 75.05 17.99
N GLY A 24 9.40 75.78 17.37
CA GLY A 24 10.82 75.50 17.43
C GLY A 24 11.39 75.44 18.85
N LYS A 25 10.96 76.35 19.73
CA LYS A 25 11.32 76.33 21.16
C LYS A 25 10.77 75.08 21.86
N VAL A 26 9.57 74.63 21.52
CA VAL A 26 8.98 73.41 22.11
C VAL A 26 9.79 72.19 21.72
N PHE A 27 10.11 72.00 20.44
CA PHE A 27 10.95 70.87 20.01
C PHE A 27 12.35 70.91 20.62
N LYS A 28 12.98 72.09 20.71
CA LYS A 28 14.29 72.24 21.37
C LYS A 28 14.26 71.81 22.84
N LYS A 29 13.18 72.11 23.58
CA LYS A 29 12.99 71.62 24.96
C LYS A 29 12.85 70.09 25.04
N LEU A 30 12.44 69.45 23.95
CA LEU A 30 12.34 68.00 23.81
C LEU A 30 13.61 67.37 23.19
N ASN A 31 14.71 68.14 23.08
CA ASN A 31 15.96 67.73 22.44
C ASN A 31 15.82 67.34 20.96
N ILE A 32 14.86 67.93 20.26
CA ILE A 32 14.66 67.79 18.81
C ILE A 32 14.98 69.15 18.17
N VAL A 33 15.79 69.14 17.10
CA VAL A 33 16.08 70.36 16.32
C VAL A 33 15.21 70.32 15.07
N PRO A 34 14.15 71.15 14.97
CA PRO A 34 13.29 71.15 13.80
C PRO A 34 13.84 72.09 12.71
N ASP A 35 13.71 71.68 11.47
CA ASP A 35 13.98 72.52 10.31
C ASP A 35 12.73 73.34 9.98
N CYS A 36 12.89 74.68 9.95
CA CYS A 36 11.77 75.60 9.77
C CYS A 36 11.77 76.17 8.35
N PHE A 37 10.64 76.04 7.66
CA PHE A 37 10.45 76.49 6.29
C PHE A 37 9.30 77.50 6.24
N GLN A 38 9.51 78.59 5.49
CA GLN A 38 8.50 79.61 5.25
C GLN A 38 7.82 79.49 3.89
N SER A 39 8.51 78.85 2.94
CA SER A 39 8.02 78.56 1.60
C SER A 39 7.75 77.06 1.45
N THR A 40 6.64 76.73 0.81
CA THR A 40 6.29 75.35 0.47
C THR A 40 7.29 74.74 -0.53
N GLU A 41 7.83 75.55 -1.45
CA GLU A 41 8.81 75.09 -2.45
C GLU A 41 10.11 74.64 -1.78
N ASP A 42 10.66 75.47 -0.89
CA ASP A 42 11.88 75.17 -0.14
C ASP A 42 11.69 73.93 0.73
N PHE A 43 10.52 73.81 1.38
CA PHE A 43 10.17 72.62 2.16
C PHE A 43 10.13 71.35 1.30
N LEU A 44 9.50 71.37 0.13
CA LEU A 44 9.41 70.19 -0.73
C LEU A 44 10.78 69.76 -1.25
N ILE A 45 11.63 70.71 -1.64
CA ILE A 45 13.03 70.42 -2.03
C ILE A 45 13.76 69.76 -0.86
N ALA A 46 13.64 70.33 0.35
CA ALA A 46 14.27 69.78 1.55
C ALA A 46 13.69 68.40 1.93
N GLN A 47 12.39 68.18 1.77
CA GLN A 47 11.73 66.91 2.05
C GLN A 47 12.24 65.80 1.13
N ILE A 48 12.50 66.10 -0.15
CA ILE A 48 13.10 65.14 -1.09
C ILE A 48 14.54 64.80 -0.67
N GLN A 49 15.30 65.79 -0.22
CA GLN A 49 16.73 65.65 0.12
C GLN A 49 16.97 65.00 1.49
N ALA A 50 16.32 65.53 2.53
CA ALA A 50 16.54 65.17 3.92
C ALA A 50 15.58 64.08 4.42
N LYS A 51 14.38 63.96 3.82
CA LYS A 51 13.30 63.04 4.21
C LYS A 51 12.90 63.17 5.68
N PHE A 52 12.06 64.16 5.98
CA PHE A 52 11.55 64.35 7.33
C PHE A 52 10.60 63.24 7.74
N ASP A 53 10.78 62.77 8.97
CA ASP A 53 9.97 61.70 9.57
C ASP A 53 8.62 62.25 10.05
N PHE A 54 8.62 63.50 10.56
CA PHE A 54 7.44 64.18 11.06
C PHE A 54 7.39 65.66 10.67
N VAL A 55 6.20 66.18 10.29
CA VAL A 55 6.04 67.58 9.86
C VAL A 55 4.86 68.25 10.57
N ILE A 56 5.05 69.47 11.06
CA ILE A 56 3.94 70.34 11.46
C ILE A 56 3.66 71.35 10.34
N PHE A 57 2.45 71.27 9.77
CA PHE A 57 1.96 72.20 8.77
C PHE A 57 1.11 73.29 9.44
N ASP A 58 1.49 74.55 9.28
CA ASP A 58 0.52 75.65 9.42
C ASP A 58 -0.59 75.42 8.39
N ILE A 59 -1.83 75.46 8.87
CA ILE A 59 -2.99 75.19 8.01
C ILE A 59 -3.14 76.21 6.87
N ASN A 60 -2.55 77.40 7.01
CA ASN A 60 -2.47 78.38 5.94
C ASN A 60 -1.54 77.94 4.81
N SER A 61 -0.61 77.01 5.07
CA SER A 61 0.40 76.51 4.15
C SER A 61 0.12 75.08 3.66
N CYS A 62 -1.05 74.51 3.99
CA CYS A 62 -1.35 73.12 3.64
C CYS A 62 -1.78 72.92 2.18
N ILE A 63 -2.16 73.99 1.48
CA ILE A 63 -2.54 73.97 0.05
C ILE A 63 -1.39 74.50 -0.79
N TYR A 64 -0.98 73.72 -1.79
CA TYR A 64 0.02 74.10 -2.79
C TYR A 64 -0.47 73.68 -4.17
N GLU A 65 -0.39 74.59 -5.15
CA GLU A 65 -0.85 74.34 -6.53
C GLU A 65 -2.32 73.85 -6.62
N GLY A 66 -3.18 74.32 -5.70
CA GLY A 66 -4.61 73.99 -5.69
C GLY A 66 -4.97 72.65 -5.03
N ALA A 67 -4.01 71.91 -4.47
CA ALA A 67 -4.25 70.65 -3.77
C ALA A 67 -3.53 70.60 -2.39
N PRO A 68 -4.00 69.77 -1.44
CA PRO A 68 -3.28 69.53 -0.20
C PRO A 68 -1.88 68.94 -0.45
N ILE A 69 -0.85 69.56 0.13
CA ILE A 69 0.56 69.17 -0.02
C ILE A 69 0.82 67.71 0.36
N VAL A 70 0.04 67.19 1.30
CA VAL A 70 0.15 65.84 1.87
C VAL A 70 -0.20 64.71 0.88
N PHE A 71 -0.88 65.01 -0.23
CA PHE A 71 -1.19 64.02 -1.27
C PHE A 71 -0.07 63.87 -2.31
N ARG A 72 1.02 64.65 -2.19
CA ARG A 72 2.19 64.53 -3.07
C ARG A 72 2.97 63.26 -2.71
N LYS A 73 3.61 62.63 -3.72
CA LYS A 73 4.34 61.36 -3.56
C LYS A 73 5.49 61.47 -2.55
N GLU A 74 6.08 62.65 -2.46
CA GLU A 74 7.14 63.06 -1.55
C GLU A 74 6.73 62.98 -0.07
N MET A 75 5.42 62.96 0.21
CA MET A 75 4.83 62.93 1.55
C MET A 75 4.34 61.54 1.96
N ASN A 76 4.35 60.54 1.08
CA ASN A 76 3.73 59.23 1.30
C ASN A 76 4.20 58.48 2.57
N ALA A 77 5.44 58.72 3.02
CA ALA A 77 6.03 58.06 4.19
C ALA A 77 6.12 58.97 5.42
N THR A 78 5.67 60.23 5.31
CA THR A 78 5.86 61.25 6.33
C THR A 78 4.58 61.44 7.14
N GLN A 79 4.70 61.37 8.45
CA GLN A 79 3.59 61.67 9.34
C GLN A 79 3.51 63.18 9.59
N PHE A 80 2.32 63.70 9.79
CA PHE A 80 2.17 65.13 9.99
C PHE A 80 1.05 65.50 10.96
N ALA A 81 1.11 66.73 11.43
CA ALA A 81 0.08 67.37 12.23
C ALA A 81 -0.17 68.79 11.73
N PHE A 82 -1.34 69.33 12.01
CA PHE A 82 -1.72 70.67 11.58
C PHE A 82 -1.69 71.66 12.74
N TYR A 83 -1.05 72.78 12.53
CA TYR A 83 -1.10 73.94 13.42
C TYR A 83 -2.17 74.92 12.93
N TYR A 84 -2.96 75.46 13.86
CA TYR A 84 -3.92 76.52 13.57
C TYR A 84 -4.00 77.53 14.71
N ASP A 85 -4.45 78.73 14.37
CA ASP A 85 -4.79 79.82 15.29
C ASP A 85 -6.26 80.24 15.10
N GLU A 86 -6.71 81.21 15.91
CA GLU A 86 -8.09 81.69 15.86
C GLU A 86 -8.48 82.27 14.48
N VAL A 87 -7.52 82.79 13.72
CA VAL A 87 -7.75 83.37 12.39
C VAL A 87 -7.90 82.26 11.34
N SER A 88 -7.15 81.18 11.48
CA SER A 88 -7.06 80.08 10.51
C SER A 88 -7.95 78.87 10.86
N VAL A 89 -8.67 78.90 11.99
CA VAL A 89 -9.59 77.84 12.42
C VAL A 89 -10.64 77.47 11.37
N SER A 90 -11.09 78.44 10.56
CA SER A 90 -12.06 78.22 9.47
C SER A 90 -11.53 77.32 8.35
N LYS A 91 -10.20 77.16 8.25
CA LYS A 91 -9.51 76.33 7.25
C LYS A 91 -9.25 74.89 7.73
N ILE A 92 -9.73 74.50 8.91
CA ILE A 92 -9.55 73.14 9.44
C ILE A 92 -10.41 72.11 8.72
N ALA A 93 -11.65 72.45 8.35
CA ALA A 93 -12.62 71.48 7.85
C ALA A 93 -12.11 70.56 6.71
N PRO A 94 -11.35 71.05 5.71
CA PRO A 94 -10.81 70.20 4.64
C PRO A 94 -9.78 69.16 5.11
N THR A 95 -9.20 69.31 6.31
CA THR A 95 -8.17 68.39 6.83
C THR A 95 -8.76 67.20 7.58
N TYR A 96 -10.05 67.18 7.92
CA TYR A 96 -10.67 66.09 8.67
C TYR A 96 -10.68 64.74 7.94
N SER A 97 -10.63 64.75 6.61
CA SER A 97 -10.57 63.54 5.79
C SER A 97 -9.13 63.07 5.51
N ILE A 98 -8.13 63.75 6.09
CA ILE A 98 -6.71 63.46 5.88
C ILE A 98 -6.20 62.69 7.11
N ASP A 99 -5.48 61.59 6.89
CA ASP A 99 -4.86 60.85 7.98
C ASP A 99 -3.67 61.64 8.55
N HIS A 100 -3.83 62.17 9.76
CA HIS A 100 -2.85 63.01 10.44
C HIS A 100 -2.82 62.70 11.94
N LEU A 101 -1.70 63.01 12.60
CA LEU A 101 -1.51 62.66 14.01
C LEU A 101 -2.31 63.55 14.98
N GLY A 102 -2.73 64.73 14.52
CA GLY A 102 -3.62 65.61 15.28
C GLY A 102 -3.46 67.08 14.90
N TYR A 103 -4.04 67.93 15.76
CA TYR A 103 -4.00 69.38 15.63
C TYR A 103 -3.26 70.03 16.80
N VAL A 104 -2.59 71.15 16.53
CA VAL A 104 -1.96 72.04 17.52
C VAL A 104 -2.65 73.39 17.46
N ASN A 105 -3.35 73.74 18.54
CA ASN A 105 -4.00 75.03 18.70
C ASN A 105 -3.04 76.04 19.33
N ALA A 106 -2.85 77.18 18.65
CA ALA A 106 -2.06 78.32 19.08
C ALA A 106 -2.43 78.86 20.48
N SER A 107 -3.72 78.87 20.83
CA SER A 107 -4.24 79.42 22.09
C SER A 107 -4.08 78.46 23.27
N GLY A 108 -3.68 77.21 23.03
CA GLY A 108 -3.50 76.19 24.08
C GLY A 108 -2.04 76.00 24.50
N ASP A 109 -1.80 75.05 25.43
CA ASP A 109 -0.44 74.66 25.79
C ASP A 109 0.24 73.91 24.63
N LEU A 110 1.11 74.60 23.90
CA LEU A 110 1.87 74.04 22.77
C LEU A 110 2.75 72.87 23.22
N SER A 111 3.30 72.92 24.44
CA SER A 111 4.23 71.88 24.92
C SER A 111 3.51 70.55 25.14
N GLY A 112 2.37 70.57 25.83
CA GLY A 112 1.55 69.39 26.05
C GLY A 112 0.98 68.82 24.74
N GLN A 113 0.52 69.69 23.84
CA GLN A 113 -0.04 69.28 22.54
C GLN A 113 1.00 68.61 21.64
N VAL A 114 2.17 69.22 21.46
CA VAL A 114 3.27 68.64 20.67
C VAL A 114 3.76 67.33 21.29
N LYS A 115 3.87 67.25 22.62
CA LYS A 115 4.25 66.01 23.30
C LYS A 115 3.26 64.87 23.03
N ASN A 116 1.95 65.15 23.06
CA ASN A 116 0.92 64.14 22.76
C ASN A 116 1.02 63.66 21.30
N ILE A 117 1.23 64.57 20.35
CA ILE A 117 1.42 64.21 18.94
C ILE A 117 2.67 63.32 18.76
N LEU A 118 3.77 63.62 19.44
CA LEU A 118 4.97 62.78 19.40
C LEU A 118 4.78 61.40 20.04
N VAL A 119 3.94 61.29 21.09
CA VAL A 119 3.55 59.98 21.65
C VAL A 119 2.77 59.16 20.62
N ARG A 120 1.85 59.79 19.89
CA ARG A 120 1.11 59.13 18.80
C ARG A 120 2.05 58.72 17.66
N PHE A 121 2.94 59.61 17.23
CA PHE A 121 3.98 59.33 16.24
C PHE A 121 4.76 58.06 16.61
N ASN A 122 5.32 58.02 17.83
CA ASN A 122 6.09 56.88 18.31
C ASN A 122 5.27 55.58 18.37
N SER A 123 4.00 55.66 18.76
CA SER A 123 3.10 54.50 18.82
C SER A 123 2.83 53.94 17.43
N THR A 124 2.56 54.82 16.45
CA THR A 124 2.34 54.42 15.05
C THR A 124 3.61 53.82 14.45
N GLN A 125 4.79 54.42 14.70
CA GLN A 125 6.07 53.86 14.24
C GLN A 125 6.34 52.47 14.82
N LYS A 126 6.03 52.26 16.11
CA LYS A 126 6.15 50.94 16.74
C LYS A 126 5.25 49.90 16.06
N LEU A 127 4.00 50.24 15.81
CA LEU A 127 3.05 49.35 15.14
C LEU A 127 3.48 49.02 13.70
N LEU A 128 3.97 50.01 12.95
CA LEU A 128 4.48 49.78 11.59
C LEU A 128 5.65 48.79 11.60
N ASN A 129 6.61 48.97 12.51
CA ASN A 129 7.74 48.06 12.65
C ASN A 129 7.32 46.64 13.05
N GLU A 130 6.33 46.50 13.94
CA GLU A 130 5.78 45.18 14.31
C GLU A 130 5.10 44.50 13.12
N VAL A 131 4.30 45.24 12.34
CA VAL A 131 3.65 44.71 11.14
C VAL A 131 4.69 44.24 10.12
N GLU A 132 5.72 45.04 9.88
CA GLU A 132 6.80 44.69 8.95
C GLU A 132 7.55 43.43 9.41
N TYR A 133 7.84 43.32 10.71
CA TYR A 133 8.44 42.14 11.31
C TYR A 133 7.57 40.89 11.12
N TYR A 134 6.26 40.97 11.40
CA TYR A 134 5.35 39.84 11.24
C TYR A 134 5.17 39.43 9.78
N GLN A 135 5.18 40.39 8.85
CA GLN A 135 5.13 40.10 7.41
C GLN A 135 6.39 39.36 6.95
N ALA A 136 7.57 39.82 7.36
CA ALA A 136 8.84 39.15 7.07
C ALA A 136 8.87 37.73 7.68
N PHE A 137 8.48 37.60 8.94
CA PHE A 137 8.41 36.30 9.61
C PHE A 137 7.47 35.32 8.90
N LYS A 138 6.27 35.79 8.48
CA LYS A 138 5.32 34.97 7.72
C LYS A 138 5.90 34.53 6.38
N HIS A 139 6.59 35.42 5.67
CA HIS A 139 7.24 35.10 4.39
C HIS A 139 8.30 34.01 4.54
N ASP A 140 9.12 34.11 5.59
CA ASP A 140 10.20 33.14 5.85
C ASP A 140 9.70 31.79 6.40
N PHE A 141 8.57 31.80 7.13
CA PHE A 141 8.05 30.62 7.82
C PHE A 141 7.10 29.79 6.94
N ALA A 142 6.32 30.43 6.06
CA ALA A 142 5.40 29.74 5.16
C ALA A 142 6.03 28.60 4.33
N PRO A 143 7.18 28.78 3.65
CA PRO A 143 7.78 27.70 2.87
C PRO A 143 8.28 26.55 3.74
N LYS A 144 8.76 26.84 4.97
CA LYS A 144 9.19 25.81 5.92
C LYS A 144 8.01 24.96 6.39
N GLN A 145 6.89 25.61 6.68
CA GLN A 145 5.66 24.91 7.06
C GLN A 145 5.15 24.02 5.92
N GLU A 146 5.13 24.52 4.69
CA GLU A 146 4.71 23.73 3.52
C GLU A 146 5.64 22.53 3.27
N ALA A 147 6.96 22.74 3.37
CA ALA A 147 7.94 21.65 3.24
C ALA A 147 7.76 20.57 4.32
N LEU A 148 7.50 20.98 5.57
CA LEU A 148 7.22 20.04 6.67
C LEU A 148 5.93 19.26 6.44
N LEU A 149 4.87 19.90 5.95
CA LEU A 149 3.61 19.23 5.63
C LEU A 149 3.80 18.17 4.55
N LYS A 150 4.45 18.53 3.43
CA LYS A 150 4.76 17.59 2.33
C LYS A 150 5.63 16.42 2.81
N SER A 151 6.63 16.69 3.64
CA SER A 151 7.47 15.64 4.21
C SER A 151 6.69 14.71 5.13
N ASN A 152 5.75 15.24 5.92
CA ASN A 152 4.93 14.45 6.83
C ASN A 152 3.92 13.58 6.06
N GLU A 153 3.28 14.13 5.03
CA GLU A 153 2.40 13.37 4.13
C GLU A 153 3.16 12.22 3.44
N SER A 154 4.34 12.49 2.89
CA SER A 154 5.19 11.44 2.29
C SER A 154 5.61 10.36 3.30
N MET A 155 5.90 10.74 4.55
CA MET A 155 6.20 9.75 5.60
C MET A 155 4.99 8.89 5.97
N LYS A 156 3.80 9.49 6.06
CA LYS A 156 2.56 8.75 6.33
C LYS A 156 2.27 7.72 5.24
N GLU A 157 2.45 8.12 3.98
CA GLU A 157 2.27 7.23 2.83
C GLU A 157 3.27 6.05 2.89
N LYS A 158 4.55 6.32 3.16
CA LYS A 158 5.55 5.24 3.34
C LYS A 158 5.21 4.29 4.50
N LEU A 159 4.72 4.83 5.61
CA LEU A 159 4.30 4.01 6.76
C LEU A 159 3.10 3.13 6.42
N PHE A 160 2.11 3.68 5.71
CA PHE A 160 0.94 2.91 5.25
C PHE A 160 1.36 1.70 4.43
N TYR A 161 2.21 1.89 3.41
CA TYR A 161 2.66 0.78 2.57
C TYR A 161 3.54 -0.22 3.32
N ARG A 162 4.36 0.23 4.26
CA ARG A 162 5.12 -0.66 5.14
C ARG A 162 4.21 -1.54 6.00
N ASP A 163 3.16 -0.96 6.58
CA ASP A 163 2.22 -1.69 7.41
C ASP A 163 1.41 -2.70 6.59
N GLU A 164 1.09 -2.38 5.33
CA GLU A 164 0.49 -3.33 4.39
C GLU A 164 1.42 -4.49 4.02
N ILE A 165 2.72 -4.24 3.81
CA ILE A 165 3.70 -5.32 3.61
C ILE A 165 3.70 -6.24 4.83
N PHE A 166 3.78 -5.69 6.04
CA PHE A 166 3.72 -6.50 7.27
C PHE A 166 2.42 -7.29 7.39
N SER A 167 1.30 -6.74 6.91
CA SER A 167 0.02 -7.44 6.82
C SER A 167 0.13 -8.67 5.91
N ILE A 168 0.70 -8.53 4.70
CA ILE A 168 0.92 -9.68 3.79
C ILE A 168 1.78 -10.74 4.47
N LEU A 169 2.92 -10.35 5.07
CA LEU A 169 3.84 -11.27 5.72
C LEU A 169 3.15 -12.04 6.86
N LYS A 170 2.32 -11.35 7.64
CA LYS A 170 1.54 -11.96 8.71
C LYS A 170 0.52 -12.95 8.17
N ASP A 171 -0.19 -12.61 7.11
CA ASP A 171 -1.19 -13.50 6.50
C ASP A 171 -0.52 -14.75 5.93
N VAL A 172 0.57 -14.60 5.17
CA VAL A 172 1.36 -15.74 4.66
C VAL A 172 1.80 -16.64 5.82
N SER A 173 2.42 -16.07 6.86
CA SER A 173 2.89 -16.85 8.01
C SER A 173 1.76 -17.57 8.77
N SER A 174 0.57 -16.98 8.81
CA SER A 174 -0.60 -17.56 9.50
C SER A 174 -1.19 -18.73 8.70
N ASN A 175 -1.33 -18.58 7.39
CA ASN A 175 -1.79 -19.65 6.50
C ASN A 175 -0.80 -20.82 6.45
N MET A 176 0.52 -20.54 6.49
CA MET A 176 1.55 -21.59 6.57
C MET A 176 1.46 -22.42 7.86
N LYS A 177 1.12 -21.80 9.00
CA LYS A 177 0.88 -22.52 10.27
C LYS A 177 -0.37 -23.40 10.21
N ALA A 178 -1.39 -22.96 9.48
CA ALA A 178 -2.62 -23.71 9.27
C ALA A 178 -2.47 -24.88 8.28
N ARG A 179 -1.30 -25.03 7.64
CA ARG A 179 -1.00 -26.07 6.64
C ARG A 179 -1.97 -26.08 5.45
N LEU A 180 -2.43 -24.91 5.03
CA LEU A 180 -3.24 -24.79 3.82
C LEU A 180 -2.39 -25.06 2.57
N ASP A 181 -3.06 -25.51 1.50
CA ASP A 181 -2.44 -25.62 0.18
C ASP A 181 -1.99 -24.23 -0.32
N PHE A 182 -0.93 -24.19 -1.11
CA PHE A 182 -0.35 -22.96 -1.64
C PHE A 182 -1.37 -22.16 -2.45
N ALA A 183 -2.17 -22.82 -3.29
CA ALA A 183 -3.22 -22.16 -4.07
C ALA A 183 -4.28 -21.49 -3.18
N GLU A 184 -4.67 -22.14 -2.08
CA GLU A 184 -5.63 -21.60 -1.11
C GLU A 184 -5.02 -20.44 -0.29
N MET A 185 -3.74 -20.55 0.08
CA MET A 185 -3.00 -19.47 0.74
C MET A 185 -2.98 -18.20 -0.13
N ILE A 186 -2.65 -18.32 -1.41
CA ILE A 186 -2.63 -17.18 -2.35
C ILE A 186 -4.00 -16.52 -2.40
N ALA A 187 -5.08 -17.29 -2.44
CA ALA A 187 -6.43 -16.74 -2.41
C ALA A 187 -6.72 -15.97 -1.11
N ASN A 188 -6.42 -16.56 0.04
CA ASN A 188 -6.64 -15.92 1.33
C ASN A 188 -5.82 -14.63 1.51
N VAL A 189 -4.60 -14.58 1.00
CA VAL A 189 -3.72 -13.41 1.12
C VAL A 189 -4.19 -12.25 0.23
N PHE A 190 -4.63 -12.52 -1.00
CA PHE A 190 -4.86 -11.47 -2.00
C PHE A 190 -6.33 -11.12 -2.26
N ASP A 191 -7.31 -11.99 -1.98
CA ASP A 191 -8.72 -11.69 -2.25
C ASP A 191 -9.22 -10.47 -1.45
N GLY A 192 -8.76 -10.30 -0.21
CA GLY A 192 -9.15 -9.19 0.67
C GLY A 192 -8.51 -7.84 0.35
N ARG A 193 -7.56 -7.77 -0.59
CA ARG A 193 -6.71 -6.59 -0.82
C ARG A 193 -7.19 -5.78 -2.02
N ASP A 194 -7.76 -4.61 -1.79
CA ASP A 194 -8.40 -3.79 -2.85
C ASP A 194 -7.46 -3.37 -3.99
N TYR A 195 -6.17 -3.19 -3.68
CA TYR A 195 -5.14 -2.84 -4.64
C TYR A 195 -4.78 -4.00 -5.59
N VAL A 196 -5.04 -5.25 -5.19
CA VAL A 196 -4.93 -6.41 -6.09
C VAL A 196 -6.24 -6.58 -6.83
N LYS A 197 -6.19 -6.46 -8.16
CA LYS A 197 -7.35 -6.63 -9.06
C LYS A 197 -7.48 -8.05 -9.57
N GLY A 198 -6.36 -8.73 -9.75
CA GLY A 198 -6.31 -10.09 -10.25
C GLY A 198 -5.03 -10.80 -9.87
N TYR A 199 -5.05 -12.12 -9.82
CA TYR A 199 -3.84 -12.94 -9.67
C TYR A 199 -3.94 -14.30 -10.35
N SER A 200 -2.78 -14.85 -10.74
CA SER A 200 -2.67 -16.18 -11.35
C SER A 200 -1.33 -16.83 -11.01
N HIS A 201 -1.35 -18.12 -10.71
CA HIS A 201 -0.14 -18.93 -10.50
C HIS A 201 0.10 -19.78 -11.75
N LEU A 202 1.28 -19.68 -12.34
CA LEU A 202 1.69 -20.41 -13.53
C LEU A 202 2.82 -21.38 -13.18
N GLU A 203 2.64 -22.63 -13.56
CA GLU A 203 3.63 -23.69 -13.38
C GLU A 203 4.09 -24.24 -14.74
N LEU A 204 5.32 -24.73 -14.76
CA LEU A 204 5.87 -25.42 -15.92
C LEU A 204 5.27 -26.82 -16.05
N GLN A 205 4.61 -27.08 -17.19
CA GLN A 205 3.99 -28.38 -17.46
C GLN A 205 5.03 -29.52 -17.53
N GLU A 206 4.65 -30.73 -17.15
CA GLU A 206 5.44 -31.96 -17.38
C GLU A 206 5.85 -32.07 -18.87
N GLY A 207 7.14 -31.84 -19.14
CA GLY A 207 7.70 -31.78 -20.50
C GLY A 207 8.30 -30.44 -20.90
N GLY A 208 8.12 -29.37 -20.10
CA GLY A 208 8.90 -28.14 -20.16
C GLY A 208 8.57 -27.18 -21.30
N ALA A 209 7.56 -27.49 -22.12
CA ALA A 209 7.25 -26.72 -23.34
C ALA A 209 6.20 -25.63 -23.14
N ARG A 210 5.46 -25.66 -22.02
CA ARG A 210 4.35 -24.74 -21.75
C ARG A 210 4.28 -24.34 -20.28
N LEU A 211 3.84 -23.12 -20.03
CA LEU A 211 3.37 -22.66 -18.72
C LEU A 211 1.84 -22.76 -18.68
N VAL A 212 1.31 -23.32 -17.60
CA VAL A 212 -0.13 -23.55 -17.41
C VAL A 212 -0.55 -22.94 -16.08
N ALA A 213 -1.72 -22.29 -16.06
CA ALA A 213 -2.28 -21.73 -14.85
C ALA A 213 -2.81 -22.83 -13.92
N THR A 214 -2.34 -22.83 -12.68
CA THR A 214 -2.82 -23.71 -11.61
C THR A 214 -4.25 -23.30 -11.22
N GLU A 215 -5.07 -24.27 -10.80
CA GLU A 215 -6.43 -23.99 -10.33
C GLU A 215 -6.38 -23.32 -8.95
N ILE A 216 -6.75 -22.04 -8.88
CA ILE A 216 -6.89 -21.30 -7.63
C ILE A 216 -8.36 -21.02 -7.36
N ASN A 217 -8.83 -21.37 -6.16
CA ASN A 217 -10.21 -21.15 -5.70
C ASN A 217 -10.41 -19.71 -5.17
N GLY A 218 -10.03 -18.73 -5.98
CA GLY A 218 -10.02 -17.31 -5.62
C GLY A 218 -11.07 -16.47 -6.35
N ARG A 219 -11.55 -15.39 -5.73
CA ARG A 219 -12.52 -14.47 -6.36
C ARG A 219 -11.87 -13.59 -7.43
N LYS A 220 -10.59 -13.26 -7.28
CA LYS A 220 -9.83 -12.41 -8.21
C LYS A 220 -8.92 -13.21 -9.15
N ARG A 221 -9.33 -14.42 -9.54
CA ARG A 221 -8.53 -15.25 -10.45
C ARG A 221 -8.41 -14.59 -11.83
N LEU A 222 -7.18 -14.52 -12.33
CA LEU A 222 -6.88 -14.06 -13.69
C LEU A 222 -6.76 -15.27 -14.63
N ASN A 223 -7.61 -15.31 -15.65
CA ASN A 223 -7.64 -16.42 -16.61
C ASN A 223 -6.59 -16.21 -17.70
N ILE A 224 -5.42 -16.82 -17.50
CA ILE A 224 -4.31 -16.76 -18.46
C ILE A 224 -4.33 -18.03 -19.32
N PRO A 225 -4.30 -17.92 -20.66
CA PRO A 225 -4.20 -19.09 -21.53
C PRO A 225 -2.84 -19.78 -21.35
N ALA A 226 -2.76 -21.07 -21.69
CA ALA A 226 -1.49 -21.79 -21.67
C ALA A 226 -0.46 -21.12 -22.60
N ILE A 227 0.72 -20.84 -22.06
CA ILE A 227 1.77 -20.08 -22.74
C ILE A 227 2.79 -21.05 -23.32
N TRP A 228 3.04 -20.95 -24.61
CA TRP A 228 3.99 -21.82 -25.31
C TRP A 228 5.37 -21.18 -25.38
N LEU A 229 6.37 -21.86 -24.81
CA LEU A 229 7.74 -21.35 -24.72
C LEU A 229 8.57 -21.61 -25.99
N GLY A 230 8.08 -22.47 -26.89
CA GLY A 230 8.75 -22.84 -28.15
C GLY A 230 9.99 -23.74 -27.98
N LYS A 231 10.48 -23.93 -26.75
CA LYS A 231 11.58 -24.83 -26.38
C LYS A 231 11.20 -25.62 -25.14
N LYS A 232 11.82 -26.80 -24.97
CA LYS A 232 11.69 -27.57 -23.72
C LYS A 232 12.67 -26.99 -22.70
N ASN A 233 12.12 -26.39 -21.67
CA ASN A 233 12.88 -25.84 -20.56
C ASN A 233 12.78 -26.75 -19.34
N THR A 234 13.85 -26.85 -18.55
CA THR A 234 13.85 -27.57 -17.28
C THR A 234 13.47 -26.68 -16.10
N ALA A 235 13.56 -25.37 -16.28
CA ALA A 235 13.17 -24.32 -15.34
C ALA A 235 12.64 -23.11 -16.12
N ILE A 236 11.94 -22.21 -15.44
CA ILE A 236 11.46 -20.97 -16.06
C ILE A 236 12.64 -20.02 -16.24
N ASP A 237 12.96 -19.67 -17.48
CA ASP A 237 14.05 -18.77 -17.86
C ASP A 237 13.54 -17.34 -18.08
N GLU A 238 14.47 -16.39 -18.24
CA GLU A 238 14.17 -14.97 -18.49
C GLU A 238 13.27 -14.79 -19.71
N HIS A 239 13.48 -15.57 -20.77
CA HIS A 239 12.63 -15.56 -21.96
C HIS A 239 11.18 -15.98 -21.65
N ALA A 240 10.97 -17.01 -20.82
CA ALA A 240 9.63 -17.41 -20.40
C ALA A 240 8.94 -16.32 -19.56
N ILE A 241 9.69 -15.60 -18.72
CA ILE A 241 9.17 -14.48 -17.92
C ILE A 241 8.75 -13.33 -18.84
N GLU A 242 9.62 -12.90 -19.75
CA GLU A 242 9.33 -11.81 -20.71
C GLU A 242 8.11 -12.13 -21.57
N LEU A 243 8.03 -13.36 -22.09
CA LEU A 243 6.92 -13.80 -22.93
C LEU A 243 5.60 -13.83 -22.13
N THR A 244 5.67 -14.24 -20.87
CA THR A 244 4.53 -14.19 -19.94
C THR A 244 4.08 -12.77 -19.66
N GLN A 245 5.00 -11.85 -19.38
CA GLN A 245 4.68 -10.45 -19.15
C GLN A 245 4.03 -9.82 -20.37
N ASN A 246 4.56 -10.07 -21.57
CA ASN A 246 4.02 -9.55 -22.82
C ASN A 246 2.59 -10.05 -23.09
N ILE A 247 2.32 -11.34 -22.93
CA ILE A 247 0.97 -11.88 -23.12
C ILE A 247 0.03 -11.32 -22.07
N THR A 248 0.43 -11.30 -20.80
CA THR A 248 -0.46 -10.88 -19.72
C THR A 248 -0.76 -9.38 -19.80
N ALA A 249 0.21 -8.56 -20.20
CA ALA A 249 0.02 -7.12 -20.45
C ALA A 249 -0.98 -6.81 -21.58
N THR A 250 -1.22 -7.74 -22.51
CA THR A 250 -2.28 -7.58 -23.53
C THR A 250 -3.67 -7.95 -23.00
N LEU A 251 -3.75 -8.70 -21.90
CA LEU A 251 -5.00 -9.20 -21.32
C LEU A 251 -5.56 -8.28 -20.24
N THR A 252 -4.72 -7.47 -19.58
CA THR A 252 -5.11 -6.58 -18.49
C THR A 252 -4.94 -5.12 -18.87
N LYS A 253 -5.65 -4.24 -18.15
CA LYS A 253 -5.48 -2.78 -18.28
C LYS A 253 -4.53 -2.20 -17.25
N ASN A 254 -4.41 -2.86 -16.10
CA ASN A 254 -3.57 -2.41 -15.00
C ASN A 254 -2.19 -3.10 -15.07
N PRO A 255 -1.16 -2.52 -14.43
CA PRO A 255 0.16 -3.10 -14.40
C PRO A 255 0.16 -4.47 -13.72
N ILE A 256 1.08 -5.33 -14.19
CA ILE A 256 1.25 -6.67 -13.68
C ILE A 256 2.64 -6.80 -13.07
N ILE A 257 2.67 -7.36 -11.88
CA ILE A 257 3.90 -7.80 -11.22
C ILE A 257 4.02 -9.30 -11.40
N THR A 258 5.21 -9.74 -11.78
CA THR A 258 5.56 -11.16 -11.86
C THR A 258 6.51 -11.47 -10.72
N LEU A 259 6.06 -12.25 -9.74
CA LEU A 259 6.88 -12.77 -8.66
C LEU A 259 7.42 -14.14 -9.08
N THR A 260 8.71 -14.35 -8.92
CA THR A 260 9.36 -15.64 -9.23
C THR A 260 9.40 -16.51 -7.99
N LEU A 261 9.02 -17.78 -8.15
CA LEU A 261 8.94 -18.73 -7.05
C LEU A 261 9.93 -19.87 -7.30
N SER A 262 10.66 -20.23 -6.25
CA SER A 262 11.73 -21.23 -6.32
C SER A 262 11.66 -22.17 -5.12
N ASN A 263 11.78 -23.48 -5.36
CA ASN A 263 11.82 -24.49 -4.32
C ASN A 263 13.21 -24.65 -3.68
N ASP A 264 14.27 -24.50 -4.49
CA ASP A 264 15.67 -24.74 -4.11
C ASP A 264 16.52 -23.46 -4.06
N ASN A 265 15.92 -22.30 -4.34
CA ASN A 265 16.55 -20.99 -4.43
C ASN A 265 17.62 -20.89 -5.54
N GLN A 266 17.61 -21.81 -6.51
CA GLN A 266 18.52 -21.83 -7.66
C GLN A 266 17.75 -21.81 -8.99
N THR A 267 16.63 -22.52 -9.09
CA THR A 267 15.79 -22.54 -10.28
C THR A 267 14.43 -21.91 -10.03
N ILE A 268 13.90 -21.18 -11.02
CA ILE A 268 12.54 -20.67 -10.98
C ILE A 268 11.62 -21.78 -11.45
N ASP A 269 10.72 -22.22 -10.57
CA ASP A 269 9.85 -23.37 -10.82
C ASP A 269 8.44 -22.91 -11.21
N SER A 270 8.00 -21.76 -10.68
CA SER A 270 6.69 -21.19 -10.95
C SER A 270 6.72 -19.65 -10.92
N LEU A 271 5.67 -19.06 -11.51
CA LEU A 271 5.45 -17.61 -11.54
C LEU A 271 4.12 -17.27 -10.91
N LEU A 272 4.11 -16.25 -10.05
CA LEU A 272 2.88 -15.66 -9.53
C LEU A 272 2.69 -14.28 -10.13
N LEU A 273 1.61 -14.12 -10.87
CA LEU A 273 1.24 -12.87 -11.53
C LEU A 273 0.21 -12.14 -10.68
N LEU A 274 0.45 -10.86 -10.42
CA LEU A 274 -0.44 -9.97 -9.67
C LEU A 274 -0.78 -8.76 -10.53
N GLU A 275 -2.05 -8.61 -10.89
CA GLU A 275 -2.58 -7.37 -11.46
C GLU A 275 -2.87 -6.40 -10.32
N ILE A 276 -2.17 -5.26 -10.30
CA ILE A 276 -2.21 -4.28 -9.22
C ILE A 276 -2.57 -2.89 -9.74
N ASP A 277 -3.00 -2.00 -8.87
CA ASP A 277 -3.20 -0.59 -9.21
C ASP A 277 -1.88 0.19 -9.39
N ASP A 278 -1.91 1.21 -10.26
CA ASP A 278 -0.74 2.04 -10.58
C ASP A 278 -0.13 2.73 -9.35
N SER A 279 -0.97 3.13 -8.38
CA SER A 279 -0.52 3.80 -7.15
C SER A 279 0.39 2.94 -6.29
N THR A 280 0.25 1.61 -6.37
CA THR A 280 0.91 0.67 -5.46
C THR A 280 2.16 0.04 -6.07
N LEU A 281 2.27 0.05 -7.41
CA LEU A 281 3.37 -0.56 -8.16
C LEU A 281 4.75 -0.10 -7.65
N PHE A 282 4.93 1.21 -7.46
CA PHE A 282 6.22 1.80 -7.09
C PHE A 282 6.41 2.02 -5.59
N SER A 283 5.35 1.86 -4.81
CA SER A 283 5.36 2.18 -3.37
C SER A 283 5.56 0.95 -2.49
N PHE A 284 5.39 -0.25 -3.03
CA PHE A 284 5.66 -1.51 -2.34
C PHE A 284 7.05 -2.06 -2.68
N ASP A 285 7.69 -2.62 -1.66
CA ASP A 285 8.89 -3.44 -1.83
C ASP A 285 8.47 -4.88 -2.16
N TRP A 286 8.30 -5.13 -3.46
CA TRP A 286 7.84 -6.42 -3.97
C TRP A 286 8.89 -7.53 -3.81
N GLU A 287 10.17 -7.19 -3.65
CA GLU A 287 11.24 -8.17 -3.42
C GLU A 287 11.05 -8.89 -2.08
N ILE A 288 10.61 -8.17 -1.04
CA ILE A 288 10.30 -8.75 0.28
C ILE A 288 9.09 -9.69 0.18
N VAL A 289 8.07 -9.27 -0.56
CA VAL A 289 6.85 -10.07 -0.78
C VAL A 289 7.21 -11.34 -1.57
N GLU A 290 7.99 -11.20 -2.64
CA GLU A 290 8.50 -12.30 -3.46
C GLU A 290 9.28 -13.31 -2.62
N SER A 291 10.27 -12.85 -1.85
CA SER A 291 11.09 -13.71 -1.01
C SER A 291 10.24 -14.50 0.00
N THR A 292 9.22 -13.86 0.58
CA THR A 292 8.35 -14.51 1.57
C THR A 292 7.42 -15.53 0.93
N ILE A 293 6.79 -15.20 -0.19
CA ILE A 293 5.90 -16.12 -0.92
C ILE A 293 6.69 -17.27 -1.52
N SER A 294 7.89 -17.02 -2.05
CA SER A 294 8.81 -18.05 -2.55
C SER A 294 9.23 -19.00 -1.42
N GLY A 295 9.50 -18.49 -0.22
CA GLY A 295 9.74 -19.33 0.96
C GLY A 295 8.53 -20.19 1.36
N ALA A 296 7.32 -19.63 1.28
CA ALA A 296 6.09 -20.36 1.53
C ALA A 296 5.86 -21.47 0.49
N TYR A 297 6.11 -21.17 -0.79
CA TYR A 297 6.05 -22.11 -1.91
C TYR A 297 7.05 -23.27 -1.73
N ALA A 298 8.31 -22.98 -1.42
CA ALA A 298 9.32 -24.01 -1.17
C ALA A 298 8.90 -24.95 -0.02
N GLN A 299 8.26 -24.40 1.02
CA GLN A 299 7.78 -25.22 2.12
C GLN A 299 6.55 -26.06 1.74
N SER A 300 5.60 -25.56 0.95
CA SER A 300 4.45 -26.35 0.48
C SER A 300 4.90 -27.50 -0.41
N VAL A 301 5.79 -27.25 -1.37
CA VAL A 301 6.36 -28.28 -2.25
C VAL A 301 7.11 -29.35 -1.44
N ARG A 302 7.86 -28.95 -0.41
CA ARG A 302 8.54 -29.92 0.48
C ARG A 302 7.57 -30.74 1.33
N LEU A 303 6.44 -30.18 1.75
CA LEU A 303 5.41 -30.92 2.48
C LEU A 303 4.73 -31.95 1.57
N GLU A 304 4.42 -31.57 0.33
CA GLU A 304 3.93 -32.51 -0.67
C GLU A 304 4.96 -33.62 -0.94
N GLN A 305 6.23 -33.27 -1.17
CA GLN A 305 7.29 -34.25 -1.37
C GLN A 305 7.50 -35.16 -0.15
N LYS A 306 7.39 -34.64 1.08
CA LYS A 306 7.46 -35.45 2.30
C LYS A 306 6.27 -36.37 2.47
N SER A 307 5.05 -35.94 2.14
CA SER A 307 3.88 -36.83 2.10
C SER A 307 4.06 -37.96 1.07
N VAL A 308 4.74 -37.66 -0.04
CA VAL A 308 5.11 -38.59 -1.11
C VAL A 308 6.36 -39.42 -0.77
N GLN A 309 7.15 -39.07 0.24
CA GLN A 309 8.31 -39.86 0.68
C GLN A 309 8.01 -40.72 1.92
N ASN A 310 7.10 -40.29 2.81
CA ASN A 310 6.79 -41.03 4.04
C ASN A 310 5.86 -42.24 3.83
N ASN A 311 5.13 -42.32 2.72
CA ASN A 311 4.30 -43.49 2.41
C ASN A 311 5.04 -44.45 1.49
N ASP A 312 6.20 -44.98 1.89
CA ASP A 312 6.85 -46.07 1.13
C ASP A 312 5.79 -47.14 0.84
N ILE A 313 5.53 -47.37 -0.45
CA ILE A 313 4.53 -48.35 -0.88
C ILE A 313 5.13 -49.71 -0.56
N LYS A 314 4.56 -50.35 0.46
CA LYS A 314 5.02 -51.65 0.90
C LYS A 314 4.33 -52.75 0.10
N SER A 315 5.08 -53.80 -0.19
CA SER A 315 4.60 -54.97 -0.92
C SER A 315 3.66 -55.83 -0.07
N THR A 316 2.88 -56.69 -0.73
CA THR A 316 2.06 -57.73 -0.07
C THR A 316 2.85 -58.57 0.94
N PHE A 317 4.13 -58.85 0.66
CA PHE A 317 4.96 -59.70 1.52
C PHE A 317 5.32 -58.99 2.83
N GLU A 318 5.55 -57.69 2.79
CA GLU A 318 5.77 -56.86 3.99
C GLU A 318 4.49 -56.74 4.82
N LEU A 319 3.32 -56.69 4.16
CA LEU A 319 2.03 -56.75 4.86
C LEU A 319 1.86 -58.09 5.58
N LEU A 320 2.14 -59.20 4.91
CA LEU A 320 2.06 -60.54 5.49
C LEU A 320 3.02 -60.68 6.68
N GLU A 321 4.24 -60.14 6.59
CA GLU A 321 5.17 -60.13 7.71
C GLU A 321 4.62 -59.36 8.92
N LYS A 322 3.99 -58.20 8.69
CA LYS A 322 3.34 -57.42 9.74
C LYS A 322 2.13 -58.15 10.35
N LEU A 323 1.36 -58.87 9.54
CA LEU A 323 0.18 -59.64 9.98
C LEU A 323 0.52 -60.88 10.83
N LYS A 324 1.80 -61.27 10.92
CA LYS A 324 2.27 -62.31 11.86
C LYS A 324 2.20 -61.86 13.31
N ASP A 325 2.32 -60.56 13.56
CA ASP A 325 2.29 -60.00 14.90
C ASP A 325 0.83 -59.91 15.37
N ARG A 326 0.38 -60.93 16.10
CA ARG A 326 -1.01 -61.04 16.59
C ARG A 326 -1.37 -60.03 17.69
N SER A 327 -0.46 -59.13 18.04
CA SER A 327 -0.61 -58.19 19.16
C SER A 327 -1.17 -56.81 18.75
N SER A 328 -1.29 -56.50 17.46
CA SER A 328 -1.81 -55.19 17.02
C SER A 328 -3.33 -55.15 16.95
N ASN A 329 -3.94 -54.23 17.71
CA ASN A 329 -5.33 -53.77 17.52
C ASN A 329 -5.38 -52.81 16.32
N SER A 330 -5.22 -53.34 15.12
CA SER A 330 -5.33 -52.59 13.88
C SER A 330 -6.32 -53.32 12.96
N HIS A 331 -6.82 -52.62 11.95
CA HIS A 331 -7.71 -53.10 10.91
C HIS A 331 -7.11 -52.85 9.54
N LEU A 332 -7.57 -53.59 8.54
CA LEU A 332 -7.17 -53.39 7.16
C LEU A 332 -8.33 -52.77 6.39
N LEU A 333 -8.07 -51.66 5.71
CA LEU A 333 -8.99 -51.08 4.73
C LEU A 333 -8.51 -51.41 3.33
N ALA A 334 -9.30 -52.18 2.59
CA ALA A 334 -9.00 -52.55 1.21
C ALA A 334 -9.83 -51.73 0.24
N PHE A 335 -9.14 -51.01 -0.64
CA PHE A 335 -9.71 -50.31 -1.78
C PHE A 335 -9.65 -51.24 -3.00
N ASP A 336 -10.82 -51.46 -3.59
CA ASP A 336 -10.99 -52.33 -4.75
C ASP A 336 -11.05 -51.49 -6.03
N LEU A 337 -10.09 -51.74 -6.92
CA LEU A 337 -9.92 -51.09 -8.22
C LEU A 337 -10.37 -51.99 -9.38
N SER A 338 -10.92 -53.18 -9.10
CA SER A 338 -11.27 -54.19 -10.11
C SER A 338 -12.15 -53.64 -11.24
N ASP A 339 -13.14 -52.80 -10.90
CA ASP A 339 -14.03 -52.15 -11.88
C ASP A 339 -13.27 -51.35 -12.95
N ILE A 340 -12.14 -50.72 -12.60
CA ILE A 340 -11.31 -49.95 -13.56
C ILE A 340 -10.64 -50.91 -14.55
N PHE A 341 -10.15 -52.05 -14.05
CA PHE A 341 -9.51 -53.08 -14.87
C PHE A 341 -10.51 -53.80 -15.76
N ASP A 342 -11.65 -54.21 -15.21
CA ASP A 342 -12.73 -54.86 -15.95
C ASP A 342 -13.27 -53.92 -17.06
N PHE A 343 -13.42 -52.62 -16.77
CA PHE A 343 -13.82 -51.62 -17.77
C PHE A 343 -12.78 -51.48 -18.90
N LYS A 344 -11.49 -51.47 -18.57
CA LYS A 344 -10.41 -51.42 -19.57
C LYS A 344 -10.33 -52.70 -20.40
N GLU A 345 -10.63 -53.85 -19.82
CA GLU A 345 -10.69 -55.12 -20.55
C GLU A 345 -11.84 -55.13 -21.58
N LEU A 346 -13.00 -54.58 -21.20
CA LEU A 346 -14.16 -54.40 -22.07
C LEU A 346 -13.93 -53.36 -23.18
N ARG A 347 -13.17 -52.29 -22.90
CA ARG A 347 -12.94 -51.15 -23.79
C ARG A 347 -11.45 -50.88 -24.02
N LYS A 348 -10.86 -51.69 -24.89
CA LYS A 348 -9.43 -51.60 -25.26
C LYS A 348 -9.05 -50.31 -26.02
N ASP A 349 -10.05 -49.59 -26.51
CA ASP A 349 -9.93 -48.31 -27.23
C ASP A 349 -9.67 -47.12 -26.30
N VAL A 350 -9.76 -47.32 -24.99
CA VAL A 350 -9.68 -46.24 -23.99
C VAL A 350 -8.34 -46.28 -23.26
N GLU A 351 -7.67 -45.13 -23.22
CA GLU A 351 -6.46 -44.95 -22.44
C GLU A 351 -6.78 -44.42 -21.03
N PHE A 352 -6.14 -45.02 -20.02
CA PHE A 352 -6.23 -44.60 -18.62
C PHE A 352 -4.87 -44.08 -18.12
N ASN A 353 -4.86 -42.87 -17.56
CA ASN A 353 -3.68 -42.23 -17.03
C ASN A 353 -3.38 -42.72 -15.61
N TRP A 354 -2.68 -43.86 -15.53
CA TRP A 354 -2.30 -44.51 -14.27
C TRP A 354 -1.40 -43.65 -13.38
N SER A 355 -0.49 -42.86 -13.95
CA SER A 355 0.42 -42.03 -13.17
C SER A 355 -0.32 -40.90 -12.44
N LEU A 356 -1.24 -40.22 -13.14
CA LEU A 356 -2.08 -39.17 -12.54
C LEU A 356 -3.05 -39.77 -11.50
N PHE A 357 -3.71 -40.89 -11.84
CA PHE A 357 -4.60 -41.59 -10.92
C PHE A 357 -3.88 -41.99 -9.64
N TRP A 358 -2.72 -42.61 -9.75
CA TRP A 358 -1.96 -43.09 -8.61
C TRP A 358 -1.46 -41.94 -7.72
N LYS A 359 -0.99 -40.85 -8.33
CA LYS A 359 -0.56 -39.64 -7.60
C LYS A 359 -1.71 -39.07 -6.77
N ASP A 360 -2.87 -38.88 -7.38
CA ASP A 360 -4.05 -38.34 -6.72
C ASP A 360 -4.57 -39.30 -5.64
N LEU A 361 -4.68 -40.59 -5.94
CA LEU A 361 -5.12 -41.59 -4.97
C LEU A 361 -4.22 -41.55 -3.73
N ARG A 362 -2.90 -41.56 -3.91
CA ARG A 362 -1.93 -41.55 -2.81
C ARG A 362 -2.06 -40.30 -1.92
N LEU A 363 -2.23 -39.12 -2.52
CA LEU A 363 -2.44 -37.87 -1.77
C LEU A 363 -3.71 -37.94 -0.93
N ASN A 364 -4.80 -38.45 -1.51
CA ASN A 364 -6.07 -38.56 -0.79
C ASN A 364 -6.06 -39.68 0.27
N LEU A 365 -5.36 -40.80 0.04
CA LEU A 365 -5.22 -41.82 1.07
C LEU A 365 -4.38 -41.31 2.25
N ALA A 366 -3.37 -40.48 2.00
CA ALA A 366 -2.56 -39.84 3.04
C ALA A 366 -3.33 -38.83 3.90
N THR A 367 -4.46 -38.28 3.43
CA THR A 367 -5.31 -37.41 4.26
C THR A 367 -6.24 -38.23 5.17
N ILE A 368 -6.57 -39.46 4.79
CA ILE A 368 -7.40 -40.38 5.58
C ILE A 368 -6.61 -40.95 6.77
N ILE A 369 -5.31 -41.19 6.61
CA ILE A 369 -4.43 -41.72 7.65
C ILE A 369 -3.18 -40.84 7.81
N SER A 370 -3.00 -40.23 8.99
CA SER A 370 -1.90 -39.29 9.22
C SER A 370 -0.51 -39.95 9.23
N ASP A 371 -0.41 -41.24 9.57
CA ASP A 371 0.84 -42.03 9.66
C ASP A 371 0.67 -43.49 9.15
N GLY A 372 -0.37 -43.75 8.35
CA GLY A 372 -0.71 -45.13 7.99
C GLY A 372 0.04 -45.66 6.75
N GLU A 373 0.46 -46.91 6.84
CA GLU A 373 1.23 -47.59 5.79
C GLU A 373 0.31 -48.04 4.65
N ILE A 374 0.69 -47.71 3.41
CA ILE A 374 -0.02 -48.08 2.18
C ILE A 374 0.65 -49.31 1.58
N TYR A 375 -0.14 -50.35 1.33
CA TYR A 375 0.30 -51.60 0.74
C TYR A 375 -0.37 -51.85 -0.60
N THR A 376 0.41 -52.27 -1.60
CA THR A 376 -0.14 -52.78 -2.86
C THR A 376 -0.12 -54.30 -2.81
N THR A 377 -1.31 -54.91 -2.77
CA THR A 377 -1.43 -56.36 -2.58
C THR A 377 -1.65 -57.11 -3.89
N SER A 378 -2.31 -56.46 -4.84
CA SER A 378 -2.47 -56.91 -6.23
C SER A 378 -2.55 -55.68 -7.15
N LEU A 379 -2.69 -55.90 -8.45
CA LEU A 379 -2.95 -54.80 -9.39
C LEU A 379 -4.30 -54.12 -9.12
N GLU A 380 -5.26 -54.87 -8.59
CA GLU A 380 -6.64 -54.45 -8.39
C GLU A 380 -6.90 -53.96 -6.94
N LYS A 381 -5.94 -54.10 -6.01
CA LYS A 381 -6.19 -53.79 -4.59
C LYS A 381 -5.08 -53.00 -3.92
N VAL A 382 -5.50 -51.99 -3.17
CA VAL A 382 -4.66 -51.18 -2.28
C VAL A 382 -5.16 -51.36 -0.87
N ILE A 383 -4.26 -51.60 0.09
CA ILE A 383 -4.62 -51.84 1.48
C ILE A 383 -3.96 -50.80 2.37
N LEU A 384 -4.72 -50.27 3.31
CA LEU A 384 -4.25 -49.39 4.37
C LEU A 384 -4.33 -50.13 5.70
N VAL A 385 -3.27 -50.02 6.51
CA VAL A 385 -3.32 -50.44 7.91
C VAL A 385 -3.75 -49.25 8.75
N VAL A 386 -4.84 -49.43 9.50
CA VAL A 386 -5.45 -48.38 10.33
C VAL A 386 -5.56 -48.87 11.76
N ASP A 387 -5.17 -48.07 12.73
CA ASP A 387 -5.32 -48.44 14.13
C ASP A 387 -6.79 -48.40 14.59
N ASP A 388 -7.16 -49.30 15.49
CA ASP A 388 -8.53 -49.46 16.00
C ASP A 388 -9.13 -48.14 16.56
N PHE A 389 -8.29 -47.27 17.13
CA PHE A 389 -8.76 -46.01 17.72
C PHE A 389 -9.27 -44.96 16.71
N ILE A 390 -8.84 -45.02 15.44
CA ILE A 390 -9.28 -44.11 14.36
C ILE A 390 -10.06 -44.84 13.26
N PHE A 391 -10.30 -46.15 13.41
CA PHE A 391 -10.85 -46.98 12.34
C PHE A 391 -12.19 -46.47 11.82
N GLU A 392 -13.15 -46.17 12.70
CA GLU A 392 -14.49 -45.72 12.29
C GLU A 392 -14.44 -44.39 11.51
N GLU A 393 -13.62 -43.43 11.95
CA GLU A 393 -13.44 -42.14 11.28
C GLU A 393 -12.76 -42.33 9.91
N ALA A 394 -11.70 -43.13 9.87
CA ALA A 394 -10.96 -43.43 8.66
C ALA A 394 -11.81 -44.21 7.64
N PHE A 395 -12.62 -45.17 8.09
CA PHE A 395 -13.50 -45.96 7.22
C PHE A 395 -14.64 -45.12 6.65
N ALA A 396 -15.22 -44.23 7.45
CA ALA A 396 -16.21 -43.26 6.97
C ALA A 396 -15.60 -42.31 5.93
N ALA A 397 -14.42 -41.76 6.19
CA ALA A 397 -13.69 -40.89 5.26
C ALA A 397 -13.33 -41.62 3.97
N ALA A 398 -12.89 -42.88 4.06
CA ALA A 398 -12.59 -43.71 2.89
C ALA A 398 -13.84 -43.98 2.04
N LYS A 399 -14.99 -44.28 2.65
CA LYS A 399 -16.26 -44.44 1.91
C LYS A 399 -16.69 -43.15 1.23
N GLU A 400 -16.60 -42.03 1.91
CA GLU A 400 -16.94 -40.72 1.37
C GLU A 400 -16.03 -40.35 0.19
N PHE A 401 -14.72 -40.64 0.31
CA PHE A 401 -13.76 -40.49 -0.77
C PHE A 401 -14.13 -41.33 -2.00
N CYS A 402 -14.37 -42.62 -1.83
CA CYS A 402 -14.76 -43.53 -2.90
C CYS A 402 -16.04 -43.08 -3.63
N GLN A 403 -17.03 -42.56 -2.90
CA GLN A 403 -18.28 -42.05 -3.48
C GLN A 403 -18.10 -40.74 -4.26
N ARG A 404 -17.17 -39.89 -3.84
CA ARG A 404 -16.92 -38.57 -4.46
C ARG A 404 -15.90 -38.62 -5.59
N LEU A 405 -15.05 -39.65 -5.63
CA LEU A 405 -13.99 -39.73 -6.61
C LEU A 405 -14.56 -39.84 -8.03
N SER A 406 -14.37 -38.80 -8.81
CA SER A 406 -14.70 -38.82 -10.24
C SER A 406 -13.54 -39.42 -11.04
N LEU A 407 -13.73 -40.63 -11.56
CA LEU A 407 -12.72 -41.31 -12.38
C LEU A 407 -12.57 -40.71 -13.79
N LYS A 408 -13.49 -39.82 -14.19
CA LYS A 408 -13.54 -39.24 -15.53
C LYS A 408 -12.22 -38.59 -15.96
N LYS A 409 -11.58 -37.83 -15.06
CA LYS A 409 -10.35 -37.09 -15.36
C LYS A 409 -9.15 -37.97 -15.69
N TYR A 410 -9.23 -39.27 -15.42
CA TYR A 410 -8.16 -40.23 -15.67
C TYR A 410 -8.33 -40.99 -17.00
N PHE A 411 -9.50 -40.93 -17.63
CA PHE A 411 -9.76 -41.55 -18.93
C PHE A 411 -9.64 -40.52 -20.06
N ALA A 412 -8.91 -40.86 -21.12
CA ALA A 412 -8.84 -40.04 -22.32
C ALA A 412 -9.87 -40.48 -23.37
N GLY A 413 -10.66 -39.52 -23.89
CA GLY A 413 -11.49 -39.73 -25.09
C GLY A 413 -12.91 -40.28 -24.88
N LEU A 414 -13.46 -40.29 -23.66
CA LEU A 414 -14.80 -40.81 -23.36
C LEU A 414 -15.84 -39.74 -23.02
N GLU A 415 -17.11 -40.00 -23.37
CA GLU A 415 -18.27 -39.21 -22.95
C GLU A 415 -18.73 -39.54 -21.52
N LEU A 416 -19.39 -38.57 -20.87
CA LEU A 416 -19.71 -38.53 -19.44
C LEU A 416 -20.54 -39.71 -18.89
N PHE A 417 -21.36 -40.37 -19.72
CA PHE A 417 -22.34 -41.34 -19.24
C PHE A 417 -21.76 -42.76 -19.10
N GLU A 418 -20.69 -43.11 -19.83
CA GLU A 418 -20.13 -44.46 -19.83
C GLU A 418 -19.25 -44.74 -18.59
N ILE A 419 -18.70 -43.70 -17.98
CA ILE A 419 -17.77 -43.80 -16.83
C ILE A 419 -18.52 -43.83 -15.49
N GLN A 420 -19.79 -43.40 -15.43
CA GLN A 420 -20.57 -43.33 -14.17
C GLN A 420 -20.78 -44.70 -13.51
N ALA A 421 -20.62 -45.80 -14.27
CA ALA A 421 -20.74 -47.15 -13.76
C ALA A 421 -19.48 -47.67 -13.06
N VAL A 422 -18.31 -47.07 -13.32
CA VAL A 422 -17.03 -47.50 -12.72
C VAL A 422 -16.89 -46.86 -11.35
N LYS A 423 -16.73 -47.67 -10.31
CA LYS A 423 -16.56 -47.19 -8.94
C LYS A 423 -15.33 -47.82 -8.29
N ILE A 424 -14.85 -47.17 -7.25
CA ILE A 424 -13.90 -47.78 -6.31
C ILE A 424 -14.72 -48.07 -5.06
N ASP A 425 -14.62 -49.29 -4.56
CA ASP A 425 -15.24 -49.66 -3.30
C ASP A 425 -14.19 -49.81 -2.21
N VAL A 426 -14.62 -49.66 -0.96
CA VAL A 426 -13.77 -49.88 0.22
C VAL A 426 -14.44 -50.87 1.16
N ALA A 427 -13.66 -51.85 1.60
CA ALA A 427 -14.09 -52.89 2.52
C ALA A 427 -13.11 -53.05 3.69
N GLU A 428 -13.64 -53.41 4.85
CA GLU A 428 -12.84 -53.84 5.97
C GLU A 428 -12.41 -55.29 5.78
N ILE A 429 -11.14 -55.57 6.05
CA ILE A 429 -10.60 -56.92 6.17
C ILE A 429 -10.09 -57.10 7.59
N PRO A 430 -10.46 -58.18 8.29
CA PRO A 430 -9.87 -58.50 9.58
C PRO A 430 -8.35 -58.55 9.51
N PHE A 431 -7.67 -58.04 10.53
CA PHE A 431 -6.21 -57.99 10.60
C PHE A 431 -5.61 -59.39 10.82
N SER A 432 -5.52 -60.15 9.74
CA SER A 432 -5.09 -61.56 9.74
C SER A 432 -4.54 -61.95 8.36
N GLU A 433 -3.43 -62.70 8.35
CA GLU A 433 -2.89 -63.32 7.12
C GLU A 433 -3.96 -64.12 6.36
N TYR A 434 -4.78 -64.89 7.09
CA TYR A 434 -5.82 -65.73 6.48
C TYR A 434 -6.93 -64.90 5.83
N ALA A 435 -7.36 -63.83 6.49
CA ALA A 435 -8.38 -62.93 5.96
C ALA A 435 -7.89 -62.19 4.72
N LEU A 436 -6.62 -61.73 4.72
CA LEU A 436 -5.99 -61.11 3.56
C LEU A 436 -5.93 -62.06 2.37
N VAL A 437 -5.41 -63.29 2.57
CA VAL A 437 -5.31 -64.28 1.47
C VAL A 437 -6.69 -64.64 0.92
N ARG A 438 -7.69 -64.84 1.80
CA ARG A 438 -9.06 -65.13 1.36
C ARG A 438 -9.67 -63.97 0.56
N ASN A 439 -9.39 -62.73 0.93
CA ASN A 439 -9.84 -61.56 0.19
C ASN A 439 -9.16 -61.44 -1.20
N LEU A 440 -7.92 -61.89 -1.33
CA LEU A 440 -7.20 -61.95 -2.61
C LEU A 440 -7.61 -63.15 -3.48
N GLU A 441 -8.06 -64.26 -2.87
CA GLU A 441 -8.49 -65.47 -3.58
C GLU A 441 -9.97 -65.46 -3.98
N GLY A 442 -10.84 -64.79 -3.20
CA GLY A 442 -12.28 -64.71 -3.45
C GLY A 442 -12.63 -64.20 -4.85
N ASP A 443 -11.85 -63.28 -5.40
CA ASP A 443 -12.07 -62.73 -6.75
C ASP A 443 -11.72 -63.71 -7.86
N LYS A 444 -10.80 -64.66 -7.61
CA LYS A 444 -10.49 -65.72 -8.58
C LYS A 444 -11.58 -66.78 -8.66
N ALA A 445 -12.39 -66.95 -7.60
CA ALA A 445 -13.50 -67.89 -7.59
C ALA A 445 -14.69 -67.36 -8.39
N HIS A 446 -15.04 -66.07 -8.25
CA HIS A 446 -16.11 -65.46 -9.04
C HIS A 446 -15.79 -65.35 -10.54
N LYS A 447 -14.53 -65.09 -10.91
CA LYS A 447 -14.11 -65.10 -12.33
C LYS A 447 -14.06 -66.51 -12.97
N ARG A 448 -14.08 -67.61 -12.18
CA ARG A 448 -14.13 -69.00 -12.71
C ARG A 448 -15.54 -69.52 -12.98
N GLU A 449 -16.56 -69.05 -12.26
CA GLU A 449 -17.95 -69.44 -12.49
C GLU A 449 -18.61 -68.67 -13.65
N ALA A 450 -18.02 -67.57 -14.12
CA ALA A 450 -18.51 -66.82 -15.28
C ALA A 450 -18.03 -67.37 -16.65
N TYR A 451 -17.14 -68.37 -16.66
CA TYR A 451 -16.56 -68.98 -17.87
C TYR A 451 -16.72 -70.51 -17.95
N LEU A 452 -17.61 -71.09 -17.14
CA LEU A 452 -18.19 -72.43 -17.30
C LEU A 452 -19.70 -72.28 -17.45
#